data_AF-A0A7C2EUA6-F1
#
_entry.id   AF-A0A7C2EUA6-F1
#
_cell.length_a   1.000
_cell.length_b   1.000
_cell.length_c   1.000
_cell.angle_alpha   90.00
_cell.angle_beta   90.00
_cell.angle_gamma   90.00
#
_symmetry.space_group_name_H-M   'P 1'
#
loop_
_entity.id
_entity.type
_entity.pdbx_description
1 polymer ?
#
loop_
_entity_poly.entity_id
_entity_poly.type
_entity_poly.pdbx_seq_one_letter_code
_entity_poly.pdbx_strand_id
1 'polypeptide(L)'
;MNDDIRFIDLLSTAATVAGYQGAEEVTAEHLALAADILRGQRSFDEAGTPVPPFVGTGDPFASIAPALRELIHDWYLRLGADTDAVLDDAALDIFLAEARAREHETRRAR
;
A
#
# COMPACT_ATOMS: atom_id res chain seq x y z
N MET A 1 -18.01 -5.55 -12.75
CA MET A 1 -16.84 -4.68 -13.00
C MET A 1 -15.68 -5.47 -12.42
N ASN A 2 -14.56 -5.63 -13.13
CA ASN A 2 -13.47 -6.46 -12.61
C ASN A 2 -12.73 -5.60 -11.58
N ASP A 3 -13.06 -5.77 -10.30
CA ASP A 3 -12.49 -5.03 -9.16
C ASP A 3 -11.12 -5.59 -8.73
N ASP A 4 -10.59 -6.47 -9.55
CA ASP A 4 -9.27 -7.08 -9.55
C ASP A 4 -8.15 -6.04 -9.58
N ILE A 5 -7.31 -6.03 -8.54
CA ILE A 5 -6.16 -5.14 -8.43
C ILE A 5 -4.88 -5.97 -8.54
N ARG A 6 -3.97 -5.59 -9.44
CA ARG A 6 -2.64 -6.19 -9.44
C ARG A 6 -1.90 -5.84 -8.16
N PHE A 7 -1.27 -6.84 -7.56
CA PHE A 7 -0.55 -6.66 -6.29
C PHE A 7 0.51 -5.57 -6.38
N ILE A 8 1.28 -5.53 -7.48
CA ILE A 8 2.31 -4.51 -7.67
C ILE A 8 1.74 -3.10 -7.88
N ASP A 9 0.56 -2.98 -8.51
CA ASP A 9 -0.10 -1.69 -8.73
C ASP A 9 -0.58 -1.10 -7.41
N LEU A 10 -1.08 -1.95 -6.50
CA LEU A 10 -1.44 -1.55 -5.14
C LEU A 10 -0.23 -0.97 -4.39
N LEU A 11 0.90 -1.69 -4.40
CA LEU A 11 2.12 -1.26 -3.72
C LEU A 11 2.69 0.04 -4.30
N SER A 12 2.75 0.13 -5.63
CA SER A 12 3.27 1.31 -6.33
C SER A 12 2.38 2.54 -6.09
N THR A 13 1.06 2.35 -6.09
CA THR A 13 0.10 3.41 -5.79
C THR A 13 0.21 3.85 -4.34
N ALA A 14 0.35 2.92 -3.39
CA ALA A 14 0.52 3.25 -1.97
C ALA A 14 1.82 4.04 -1.70
N ALA A 15 2.92 3.68 -2.37
CA ALA A 15 4.16 4.46 -2.33
C ALA A 15 3.96 5.88 -2.88
N THR A 16 3.20 6.02 -3.97
CA THR A 16 2.87 7.32 -4.55
C THR A 16 2.02 8.16 -3.60
N VAL A 17 1.02 7.56 -2.94
CA VAL A 17 0.19 8.23 -1.92
C VAL A 17 1.04 8.68 -0.73
N ALA A 18 1.91 7.81 -0.21
CA ALA A 18 2.80 8.15 0.90
C ALA A 18 3.71 9.32 0.55
N GLY A 19 4.35 9.27 -0.63
CA GLY A 19 5.17 10.36 -1.14
C GLY A 19 4.39 11.65 -1.33
N TYR A 20 3.14 11.57 -1.82
CA TYR A 20 2.27 12.72 -1.99
C TYR A 20 1.94 13.41 -0.66
N GLN A 21 1.76 12.62 0.40
CA GLN A 21 1.52 13.10 1.76
C GLN A 21 2.80 13.50 2.51
N GLY A 22 3.98 13.34 1.89
CA GLY A 22 5.27 13.59 2.54
C GLY A 22 5.59 12.61 3.68
N ALA A 23 4.98 11.43 3.67
CA ALA A 23 5.21 10.41 4.68
C ALA A 23 6.60 9.78 4.50
N GLU A 24 7.32 9.63 5.61
CA GLU A 24 8.60 8.95 5.62
C GLU A 24 8.46 7.45 5.38
N GLU A 25 7.32 6.84 5.68
CA GLU A 25 7.06 5.40 5.51
C GLU A 25 5.70 5.09 4.87
N VAL A 26 5.61 4.01 4.10
CA VAL A 26 4.33 3.45 3.62
C VAL A 26 3.65 2.71 4.77
N THR A 27 2.39 3.07 5.05
CA THR A 27 1.58 2.52 6.14
C THR A 27 0.38 1.72 5.59
N ALA A 28 -0.34 1.02 6.48
CA ALA A 28 -1.57 0.31 6.14
C ALA A 28 -2.68 1.27 5.69
N GLU A 29 -2.63 2.53 6.14
CA GLU A 29 -3.54 3.58 5.67
C GLU A 29 -3.24 3.93 4.20
N HIS A 30 -1.97 4.06 3.82
CA HIS A 30 -1.60 4.32 2.41
C HIS A 30 -2.01 3.15 1.49
N LEU A 31 -1.90 1.90 1.96
CA LEU A 31 -2.40 0.73 1.22
C LEU A 31 -3.92 0.77 1.02
N ALA A 32 -4.68 1.15 2.06
CA ALA A 32 -6.13 1.28 1.95
C ALA A 32 -6.54 2.42 0.99
N LEU A 33 -5.85 3.57 1.05
CA LEU A 33 -6.08 4.68 0.12
C LEU A 33 -5.78 4.28 -1.33
N ALA A 34 -4.69 3.53 -1.56
CA ALA A 34 -4.34 3.02 -2.87
C ALA A 34 -5.43 2.08 -3.44
N ALA A 35 -6.00 1.20 -2.60
CA ALA A 35 -7.11 0.34 -2.99
C ALA A 35 -8.34 1.15 -3.41
N ASP A 36 -8.74 2.15 -2.61
CA ASP A 36 -9.87 3.04 -2.94
C ASP A 36 -9.64 3.78 -4.26
N ILE A 37 -8.41 4.23 -4.52
CA ILE A 37 -8.02 4.92 -5.75
C ILE A 37 -8.11 4.00 -6.97
N LEU A 38 -7.53 2.79 -6.88
CA LEU A 38 -7.51 1.82 -7.97
C LEU A 38 -8.92 1.29 -8.31
N ARG A 39 -9.82 1.24 -7.32
CA ARG A 39 -11.24 0.93 -7.53
C ARG A 39 -12.07 2.12 -8.05
N GLY A 40 -11.47 3.29 -8.21
CA GLY A 40 -12.17 4.52 -8.60
C GLY A 40 -13.18 5.01 -7.55
N GLN A 41 -13.06 4.54 -6.30
CA GLN A 41 -13.89 4.96 -5.17
C GLN A 41 -13.40 6.27 -4.56
N ARG A 42 -12.14 6.63 -4.81
CA ARG A 42 -11.52 7.88 -4.38
C ARG A 42 -10.59 8.40 -5.47
N SER A 43 -10.49 9.72 -5.60
CA SER A 43 -9.50 10.38 -6.46
C SER A 43 -8.21 10.67 -5.68
N PHE A 44 -7.10 10.85 -6.41
CA PHE A 44 -5.81 11.13 -5.79
C PHE A 44 -5.81 12.47 -5.02
N ASP A 45 -6.58 13.45 -5.49
CA ASP A 45 -6.72 14.77 -4.85
C ASP A 45 -7.43 14.67 -3.49
N GLU A 46 -8.25 13.63 -3.27
CA GLU A 46 -8.91 13.35 -2.00
C GLU A 46 -8.00 12.60 -1.00
N ALA A 47 -6.81 12.18 -1.42
CA ALA A 47 -5.82 11.56 -0.54
C ALA A 47 -5.08 12.58 0.34
N GLY A 48 -5.16 13.89 0.06
CA GLY A 48 -4.58 14.93 0.91
C GLY A 48 -4.09 16.14 0.14
N THR A 49 -3.26 16.96 0.80
CA THR A 49 -2.60 18.11 0.16
C THR A 49 -1.18 17.71 -0.27
N PRO A 50 -0.76 18.01 -1.51
CA PRO A 50 0.58 17.67 -1.99
C PRO A 50 1.66 18.42 -1.19
N VAL A 51 2.71 17.74 -0.71
CA VAL A 51 3.87 18.38 -0.07
C VAL A 51 4.90 18.86 -1.12
N PRO A 52 5.27 20.17 -1.18
CA PRO A 52 6.31 20.66 -2.10
C PRO A 52 7.75 20.43 -1.56
N PRO A 53 8.77 20.20 -2.43
CA PRO A 53 8.72 19.87 -3.84
C PRO A 53 8.55 18.35 -4.02
N PHE A 54 7.71 17.94 -4.98
CA PHE A 54 7.59 16.57 -5.50
C PHE A 54 8.86 16.11 -6.25
N VAL A 55 10.00 16.29 -5.63
CA VAL A 55 11.32 15.83 -6.08
C VAL A 55 11.91 15.03 -4.92
N GLY A 56 11.20 13.97 -4.54
CA GLY A 56 11.80 12.88 -3.78
C GLY A 56 12.37 11.89 -4.78
N THR A 57 13.68 11.94 -5.03
CA THR A 57 14.45 10.86 -5.68
C THR A 57 14.61 9.66 -4.74
N GLY A 58 13.60 9.39 -3.91
CA GLY A 58 13.57 8.28 -2.99
C GLY A 58 13.03 7.06 -3.72
N ASP A 59 13.67 5.91 -3.51
CA ASP A 59 13.15 4.63 -3.98
C ASP A 59 11.68 4.49 -3.49
N PRO A 60 10.70 4.21 -4.37
CA PRO A 60 9.30 4.05 -3.97
C PRO A 60 9.09 2.94 -2.93
N PHE A 61 10.09 2.07 -2.74
CA PHE A 61 10.11 1.03 -1.71
C PHE A 61 10.99 1.38 -0.49
N ALA A 62 11.71 2.51 -0.49
CA ALA A 62 12.75 2.84 0.51
C ALA A 62 12.23 2.90 1.94
N SER A 63 10.92 2.94 2.14
CA SER A 63 10.39 3.05 3.48
C SER A 63 9.02 2.40 3.65
N ILE A 64 8.78 1.23 3.05
CA ILE A 64 7.73 0.36 3.59
C ILE A 64 7.98 0.19 5.08
N ALA A 65 6.99 0.51 5.93
CA ALA A 65 7.10 0.37 7.36
C ALA A 65 7.62 -1.04 7.70
N PRO A 66 8.56 -1.22 8.63
CA PRO A 66 9.18 -2.53 8.89
C PRO A 66 8.17 -3.66 9.10
N ALA A 67 7.05 -3.36 9.77
CA ALA A 67 5.95 -4.29 10.02
C ALA A 67 5.25 -4.82 8.75
N LEU A 68 5.26 -4.02 7.67
CA LEU A 68 4.60 -4.34 6.41
C LEU A 68 5.55 -5.05 5.42
N ARG A 69 6.87 -4.92 5.58
CA ARG A 69 7.84 -5.59 4.68
C ARG A 69 7.70 -7.10 4.70
N GLU A 70 7.61 -7.68 5.90
CA GLU A 70 7.41 -9.12 6.06
C GLU A 70 6.06 -9.57 5.47
N LEU A 71 4.99 -8.80 5.72
CA LEU A 71 3.67 -9.09 5.18
C LEU A 71 3.67 -9.09 3.64
N ILE A 72 4.26 -8.06 3.03
CA ILE A 72 4.35 -7.93 1.56
C ILE A 72 5.16 -9.08 0.98
N HIS A 73 6.26 -9.46 1.62
CA HIS A 73 7.07 -10.60 1.20
C HIS A 73 6.27 -11.92 1.27
N ASP A 74 5.56 -12.17 2.37
CA ASP A 74 4.72 -13.36 2.54
C ASP A 74 3.63 -13.44 1.47
N TRP A 75 2.98 -12.31 1.17
CA TRP A 75 1.97 -12.24 0.12
C TRP A 75 2.55 -12.43 -1.28
N TYR A 76 3.70 -11.82 -1.57
CA TYR A 76 4.41 -12.06 -2.83
C TYR A 76 4.70 -13.54 -3.05
N LEU A 77 5.14 -14.26 -2.01
CA LEU A 77 5.37 -15.70 -2.09
C LEU A 77 4.06 -16.50 -2.23
N ARG A 78 3.00 -16.13 -1.49
CA ARG A 78 1.67 -16.78 -1.59
C ARG A 78 1.08 -16.66 -3.00
N LEU A 79 1.34 -15.54 -3.66
CA LEU A 79 0.92 -15.27 -5.04
C LEU A 79 1.83 -15.96 -6.10
N GLY A 80 2.79 -16.79 -5.67
CA GLY A 80 3.66 -17.54 -6.57
C GLY A 80 4.88 -16.75 -7.05
N ALA A 81 5.25 -15.66 -6.37
CA ALA A 81 6.30 -14.73 -6.78
C ALA A 81 6.05 -14.13 -8.18
N ASP A 82 4.78 -13.88 -8.49
CA ASP A 82 4.33 -13.33 -9.76
C ASP A 82 3.98 -11.83 -9.61
N THR A 83 4.64 -10.99 -10.42
CA THR A 83 4.42 -9.54 -10.46
C THR A 83 3.12 -9.16 -11.16
N ASP A 84 2.56 -10.07 -11.95
CA ASP A 84 1.27 -9.91 -12.62
C ASP A 84 0.10 -10.48 -11.79
N ALA A 85 0.39 -11.03 -10.60
CA ALA A 85 -0.63 -11.56 -9.71
C ALA A 85 -1.68 -10.50 -9.34
N VAL A 86 -2.94 -10.96 -9.37
CA VAL A 86 -4.13 -10.16 -9.10
C VAL A 86 -4.70 -10.53 -7.75
N LEU A 87 -5.10 -9.51 -6.99
CA LEU A 87 -5.92 -9.62 -5.80
C LEU A 87 -7.38 -9.43 -6.21
N ASP A 88 -8.19 -10.47 -6.03
CA ASP A 88 -9.64 -10.32 -6.00
C ASP A 88 -10.08 -9.57 -4.72
N ASP A 89 -11.37 -9.25 -4.62
CA ASP A 89 -11.91 -8.48 -3.48
C ASP A 89 -11.62 -9.15 -2.13
N ALA A 90 -11.75 -10.48 -2.05
CA ALA A 90 -11.55 -11.20 -0.82
C ALA A 90 -10.07 -11.20 -0.41
N ALA A 91 -9.17 -11.45 -1.36
CA ALA A 91 -7.74 -11.42 -1.14
C ALA A 91 -7.27 -10.01 -0.74
N LEU A 92 -7.79 -8.96 -1.39
CA LEU A 92 -7.50 -7.58 -1.04
C LEU A 92 -7.95 -7.24 0.39
N ASP A 93 -9.19 -7.61 0.75
CA ASP A 93 -9.72 -7.34 2.08
C ASP A 93 -8.90 -8.04 3.18
N ILE A 94 -8.48 -9.29 2.94
CA ILE A 94 -7.60 -10.03 3.86
C ILE A 94 -6.24 -9.32 3.98
N PHE A 95 -5.62 -8.96 2.85
CA PHE A 95 -4.34 -8.27 2.83
C PHE A 95 -4.38 -6.95 3.63
N LEU A 96 -5.41 -6.12 3.41
CA LEU A 96 -5.58 -4.85 4.11
C LEU A 96 -5.85 -5.04 5.62
N ALA A 97 -6.60 -6.09 6.00
CA ALA A 97 -6.82 -6.42 7.40
C ALA A 97 -5.52 -6.87 8.10
N GLU A 98 -4.73 -7.73 7.46
CA GLU A 98 -3.42 -8.17 7.97
C GLU A 98 -2.44 -7.00 8.13
N ALA A 99 -2.43 -6.07 7.17
CA ALA A 99 -1.59 -4.86 7.22
C ALA A 99 -1.92 -3.99 8.45
N ARG A 100 -3.21 -3.72 8.67
CA ARG A 100 -3.68 -2.95 9.84
C ARG A 100 -3.36 -3.64 11.16
N ALA A 101 -3.47 -4.97 11.22
CA ALA A 101 -3.15 -5.74 12.41
C ALA A 101 -1.66 -5.63 12.77
N ARG A 102 -0.75 -5.83 11.80
CA ARG A 102 0.71 -5.76 11.98
C ARG A 102 1.18 -4.39 12.48
N GLU A 103 0.63 -3.32 11.93
CA GLU A 103 0.96 -1.97 12.40
C GLU A 103 0.51 -1.71 13.84
N HIS A 104 -0.70 -2.16 14.18
CA HIS A 104 -1.24 -1.98 15.51
C HIS A 104 -0.48 -2.80 16.56
N GLU A 105 -0.05 -4.02 16.23
CA GLU A 105 0.84 -4.83 17.07
C GLU A 105 2.19 -4.11 17.30
N THR A 106 2.80 -3.60 16.23
CA THR A 106 4.07 -2.87 16.31
C THR A 106 3.96 -1.61 17.17
N ARG A 107 2.85 -0.87 17.08
CA ARG A 107 2.59 0.32 17.89
C ARG A 107 2.42 0.00 19.38
N ARG A 108 1.85 -1.17 19.72
CA ARG A 108 1.68 -1.61 21.11
C ARG A 108 2.95 -2.13 21.77
N ALA A 109 3.93 -2.56 20.95
CA ALA A 109 5.21 -3.09 21.43
C ALA A 109 6.26 -1.99 21.73
N ARG A 110 5.96 -0.72 21.44
CA ARG A 110 6.77 0.46 21.74
C ARG A 110 6.25 1.17 22.98
#